data_AF-A0A953R543-F1
#
_entry.id   AF-A0A953R543-F1
#
_cell.length_a   1.000
_cell.length_b   1.000
_cell.length_c   1.000
_cell.angle_alpha   90.00
_cell.angle_beta   90.00
_cell.angle_gamma   90.00
#
_symmetry.space_group_name_H-M   'P 1'
#
loop_
_entity.id
_entity.type
_entity.pdbx_description
1 polymer ?
#
loop_
_entity_poly.entity_id
_entity_poly.type
_entity_poly.pdbx_seq_one_letter_code
_entity_poly.pdbx_strand_id
1 'polypeptide(L)'
;MPGIKPIVAATPEDLAEALGLPAAAAREWSVQHLLLKRLKDIVGRQKITHAEIAKRAGTSLTRVTAILNGDLEHVSSDLLIRILGSLGYRVKVSVVRSDNGAAPGGRGRSAGVHEPTGRRRARGAPRASIRRAKRSRTVPQSALA
;
A
#
# COMPACT_ATOMS: atom_id res chain seq x y z
N MET A 1 1.91 -20.47 -40.03
CA MET A 1 2.22 -20.35 -38.59
C MET A 1 1.12 -19.52 -37.95
N PRO A 2 0.26 -20.07 -37.08
CA PRO A 2 -0.68 -19.24 -36.32
C PRO A 2 0.11 -18.21 -35.50
N GLY A 3 -0.26 -16.94 -35.62
CA GLY A 3 0.45 -15.84 -34.98
C GLY A 3 0.41 -15.94 -33.46
N ILE A 4 1.57 -15.79 -32.82
CA ILE A 4 1.67 -15.73 -31.36
C ILE A 4 0.96 -14.45 -30.91
N LYS A 5 -0.05 -14.56 -30.04
CA LYS A 5 -0.64 -13.41 -29.35
C LYS A 5 0.24 -13.09 -28.13
N PRO A 6 1.00 -11.98 -28.13
CA PRO A 6 1.82 -11.64 -26.98
C PRO A 6 0.92 -11.22 -25.81
N ILE A 7 1.22 -11.73 -24.62
CA ILE A 7 0.66 -11.23 -23.36
C ILE A 7 1.64 -10.18 -22.84
N VAL A 8 1.17 -8.96 -22.63
CA VAL A 8 1.97 -7.87 -22.07
C VAL A 8 1.55 -7.65 -20.62
N ALA A 9 2.47 -7.91 -19.70
CA ALA A 9 2.29 -7.62 -18.28
C ALA A 9 2.90 -6.25 -17.96
N ALA A 10 2.08 -5.32 -17.46
CA ALA A 10 2.55 -3.97 -17.10
C ALA A 10 2.94 -3.88 -15.61
N THR A 11 2.40 -4.76 -14.78
CA THR A 11 2.69 -4.85 -13.34
C THR A 11 3.27 -6.22 -12.97
N PRO A 12 4.00 -6.33 -11.84
CA PRO A 12 4.44 -7.62 -11.31
C PRO A 12 3.28 -8.59 -11.08
N GLU A 13 2.11 -8.08 -10.69
CA GLU A 13 0.89 -8.86 -10.51
C GLU A 13 0.36 -9.41 -11.84
N ASP A 14 0.31 -8.58 -12.90
CA ASP A 14 -0.11 -9.04 -14.23
C ASP A 14 0.83 -10.13 -14.76
N LEU A 15 2.13 -9.99 -14.47
CA LEU A 15 3.14 -10.97 -14.88
C LEU A 15 2.96 -12.27 -14.12
N ALA A 16 2.73 -12.19 -12.80
CA ALA A 16 2.47 -13.36 -11.98
C ALA A 16 1.20 -14.09 -12.43
N GLU A 17 0.13 -13.36 -12.74
CA GLU A 17 -1.11 -13.92 -13.28
C GLU A 17 -0.85 -14.63 -14.63
N ALA A 18 -0.14 -13.99 -15.55
CA ALA A 18 0.22 -14.56 -16.84
C ALA A 18 1.06 -15.85 -16.72
N LEU A 19 1.86 -15.97 -15.66
CA LEU A 19 2.69 -17.13 -15.36
C LEU A 19 2.00 -18.16 -14.45
N GLY A 20 0.75 -17.92 -14.02
CA GLY A 20 0.02 -18.80 -13.11
C GLY A 20 0.58 -18.83 -11.68
N LEU A 21 1.28 -17.79 -11.26
CA LEU A 21 1.90 -17.67 -9.93
C LEU A 21 0.90 -17.11 -8.89
N PRO A 22 1.04 -17.46 -7.60
CA PRO A 22 0.15 -16.95 -6.56
C PRO A 22 0.26 -15.43 -6.41
N ALA A 23 -0.87 -14.73 -6.43
CA ALA A 23 -0.92 -13.27 -6.24
C ALA A 23 -0.31 -12.80 -4.91
N ALA A 24 -0.37 -13.64 -3.87
CA ALA A 24 0.27 -13.35 -2.58
C ALA A 24 1.81 -13.32 -2.69
N ALA A 25 2.40 -14.27 -3.42
CA ALA A 25 3.85 -14.33 -3.65
C ALA A 25 4.31 -13.12 -4.48
N ALA A 26 3.56 -12.75 -5.53
CA ALA A 26 3.86 -11.58 -6.35
C ALA A 26 3.91 -10.27 -5.53
N ARG A 27 2.94 -10.08 -4.61
CA ARG A 27 2.91 -8.94 -3.70
C ARG A 27 4.08 -8.95 -2.72
N GLU A 28 4.42 -10.13 -2.18
CA GLU A 28 5.58 -10.28 -1.30
C GLU A 28 6.87 -9.91 -2.03
N TRP A 29 7.12 -10.48 -3.21
CA TRP A 29 8.31 -10.19 -4.01
C TRP A 29 8.40 -8.71 -4.38
N SER A 30 7.26 -8.07 -4.66
CA SER A 30 7.21 -6.63 -4.93
C SER A 30 7.68 -5.80 -3.73
N VAL A 31 7.28 -6.18 -2.51
CA VAL A 31 7.75 -5.53 -1.27
C VAL A 31 9.24 -5.80 -1.04
N GLN A 32 9.69 -7.04 -1.19
CA GLN A 32 11.10 -7.41 -1.01
C GLN A 32 11.99 -6.65 -2.00
N HIS A 33 11.59 -6.56 -3.27
CA HIS A 33 12.32 -5.85 -4.31
C HIS A 33 12.37 -4.34 -4.05
N LEU A 34 11.27 -3.75 -3.56
CA LEU A 34 11.24 -2.35 -3.14
C LEU A 34 12.24 -2.09 -2.00
N LEU A 35 12.26 -2.95 -0.97
CA LEU A 35 13.19 -2.84 0.15
C LEU A 35 14.64 -3.01 -0.31
N LEU A 36 14.92 -3.99 -1.19
CA LEU A 36 16.24 -4.21 -1.77
C LEU A 36 16.71 -2.99 -2.57
N LYS A 37 15.85 -2.40 -3.39
CA LYS A 37 16.18 -1.19 -4.15
C LYS A 37 16.59 -0.05 -3.23
N ARG A 38 15.85 0.17 -2.14
CA ARG A 38 16.20 1.18 -1.13
C ARG A 38 17.52 0.85 -0.44
N LEU A 39 17.76 -0.42 -0.11
CA LEU A 39 19.02 -0.86 0.47
C LEU A 39 20.20 -0.56 -0.47
N LYS A 40 20.10 -0.92 -1.76
CA LYS A 40 21.13 -0.62 -2.77
C LYS A 40 21.43 0.87 -2.89
N ASP A 41 20.38 1.70 -2.92
CA ASP A 41 20.53 3.16 -2.98
C ASP A 41 21.31 3.70 -1.76
N ILE A 42 20.98 3.21 -0.56
CA ILE A 42 21.65 3.62 0.69
C ILE A 42 23.12 3.19 0.69
N VAL A 43 23.37 1.92 0.35
CA VAL A 43 24.73 1.36 0.31
C VAL A 43 25.60 2.12 -0.69
N GLY A 44 25.06 2.43 -1.87
CA GLY A 44 25.77 3.23 -2.88
C GLY A 44 26.08 4.65 -2.42
N ARG A 45 25.15 5.32 -1.72
CA ARG A 45 25.34 6.70 -1.22
C ARG A 45 26.34 6.78 -0.07
N GLN A 46 26.28 5.84 0.87
CA GLN A 46 27.12 5.85 2.06
C GLN A 46 28.48 5.15 1.86
N LYS A 47 28.68 4.48 0.72
CA LYS A 47 29.89 3.69 0.41
C LYS A 47 30.23 2.66 1.50
N ILE A 48 29.21 2.04 2.08
CA ILE A 48 29.38 1.02 3.13
C ILE A 48 29.78 -0.30 2.47
N THR A 49 30.77 -1.00 3.04
CA THR A 49 31.19 -2.31 2.56
C THR A 49 30.21 -3.42 2.96
N HIS A 50 30.17 -4.51 2.20
CA HIS A 50 29.30 -5.65 2.53
C HIS A 50 29.62 -6.26 3.90
N ALA A 51 30.90 -6.24 4.30
CA ALA A 51 31.36 -6.73 5.61
C ALA A 51 30.81 -5.89 6.76
N GLU A 52 30.77 -4.57 6.59
CA GLU A 52 30.23 -3.67 7.62
C GLU A 52 28.71 -3.85 7.77
N ILE A 53 27.98 -4.03 6.65
CA ILE A 53 26.55 -4.34 6.68
C ILE A 53 26.30 -5.66 7.41
N ALA A 54 27.08 -6.70 7.09
CA ALA A 54 26.99 -8.01 7.71
C ALA A 54 27.18 -7.93 9.23
N LYS A 55 28.21 -7.20 9.67
CA LYS A 55 28.52 -6.95 11.08
C LYS A 55 27.37 -6.22 11.80
N ARG A 56 26.85 -5.14 11.22
CA ARG A 56 25.75 -4.36 11.81
C ARG A 56 24.44 -5.11 11.87
N ALA A 57 24.10 -5.85 10.81
CA ALA A 57 22.86 -6.59 10.69
C ALA A 57 22.87 -7.95 11.41
N GLY A 58 24.02 -8.39 11.93
CA GLY A 58 24.16 -9.69 12.58
C GLY A 58 23.91 -10.85 11.63
N THR A 59 24.40 -10.73 10.39
CA THR A 59 24.21 -11.76 9.34
C THR A 59 25.53 -12.08 8.65
N SER A 60 25.57 -13.12 7.81
CA SER A 60 26.80 -13.52 7.14
C SER A 60 27.13 -12.62 5.94
N LEU A 61 28.42 -12.41 5.68
CA LEU A 61 28.91 -11.66 4.52
C LEU A 61 28.42 -12.24 3.18
N THR A 62 28.40 -13.57 3.07
CA THR A 62 27.89 -14.28 1.89
C THR A 62 26.41 -13.99 1.67
N ARG A 63 25.60 -13.98 2.73
CA ARG A 63 24.17 -13.63 2.65
C ARG A 63 23.96 -12.18 2.25
N VAL A 64 24.74 -11.24 2.80
CA VAL A 64 24.69 -9.83 2.35
C VAL A 64 25.04 -9.69 0.88
N THR A 65 26.07 -10.41 0.42
CA THR A 65 26.51 -10.35 -0.98
C THR A 65 25.43 -10.90 -1.92
N ALA A 66 24.81 -12.03 -1.57
CA ALA A 66 23.69 -12.59 -2.32
C ALA A 66 22.52 -11.60 -2.43
N ILE A 67 22.11 -11.01 -1.30
CA ILE A 67 21.06 -9.98 -1.24
C ILE A 67 21.38 -8.80 -2.17
N LEU A 68 22.60 -8.24 -2.08
CA LEU A 68 23.00 -7.10 -2.88
C LEU A 68 23.19 -7.45 -4.36
N ASN A 69 23.46 -8.71 -4.70
CA ASN A 69 23.45 -9.18 -6.08
C ASN A 69 22.02 -9.38 -6.63
N GLY A 70 21.01 -9.40 -5.76
CA GLY A 70 19.60 -9.55 -6.14
C GLY A 70 19.04 -10.96 -5.98
N ASP A 71 19.78 -11.86 -5.34
CA ASP A 71 19.28 -13.17 -4.93
C ASP A 71 18.42 -13.01 -3.68
N LEU A 72 17.11 -13.13 -3.87
CA LEU A 72 16.08 -12.97 -2.84
C LEU A 72 15.30 -14.27 -2.56
N GLU A 73 15.63 -15.39 -3.20
CA GLU A 73 14.87 -16.66 -3.11
C GLU A 73 14.67 -17.15 -1.66
N HIS A 74 15.63 -16.85 -0.78
CA HIS A 74 15.60 -17.25 0.63
C HIS A 74 15.68 -16.06 1.59
N VAL A 75 15.32 -14.86 1.12
CA VAL A 75 15.46 -13.61 1.86
C VAL A 75 14.07 -13.12 2.27
N SER A 76 13.82 -13.11 3.58
CA SER A 76 12.57 -12.58 4.10
C SER A 76 12.54 -11.05 4.11
N SER A 77 11.33 -10.48 4.01
CA SER A 77 11.12 -9.03 4.20
C SER A 77 11.62 -8.55 5.57
N ASP A 78 11.48 -9.36 6.62
CA ASP A 78 11.99 -9.06 7.97
C ASP A 78 13.51 -8.86 7.98
N LEU A 79 14.26 -9.72 7.27
CA LEU A 79 15.71 -9.58 7.20
C LEU A 79 16.11 -8.26 6.52
N LEU A 80 15.45 -7.88 5.43
CA LEU A 80 15.69 -6.60 4.77
C LEU A 80 15.37 -5.40 5.68
N ILE A 81 14.26 -5.48 6.41
CA ILE A 81 13.88 -4.45 7.40
C ILE A 81 14.93 -4.35 8.51
N ARG A 82 15.43 -5.48 9.01
CA ARG A 82 16.47 -5.53 10.05
C ARG A 82 17.79 -4.95 9.57
N ILE A 83 18.20 -5.25 8.34
CA ILE A 83 19.38 -4.66 7.71
C ILE A 83 19.21 -3.14 7.59
N LEU A 84 18.07 -2.66 7.10
CA LEU A 84 17.80 -1.22 7.02
C LEU A 84 17.83 -0.56 8.41
N GLY A 85 17.26 -1.22 9.41
CA GLY A 85 17.30 -0.80 10.81
C GLY A 85 18.71 -0.69 11.37
N SER A 86 19.59 -1.66 11.09
CA SER A 86 20.98 -1.63 11.55
C SER A 86 21.84 -0.54 10.87
N LEU A 87 21.37 -0.04 9.73
CA LEU A 87 21.94 1.13 9.04
C LEU A 87 21.35 2.47 9.52
N GLY A 88 20.45 2.45 10.52
CA GLY A 88 19.83 3.64 11.10
C GLY A 88 18.57 4.12 10.36
N TYR A 89 17.99 3.30 9.48
CA TYR A 89 16.79 3.66 8.73
C TYR A 89 15.54 3.05 9.34
N ARG A 90 14.43 3.79 9.28
CA ARG A 90 13.10 3.31 9.66
C ARG A 90 12.27 3.01 8.43
N VAL A 91 11.67 1.82 8.39
CA VAL A 91 10.68 1.46 7.37
C VAL A 91 9.30 1.96 7.81
N LYS A 92 8.63 2.70 6.93
CA LYS A 92 7.23 3.13 7.11
C LYS A 92 6.35 2.32 6.16
N VAL A 93 5.37 1.62 6.72
CA VAL A 93 4.43 0.79 5.96
C VAL A 93 3.05 1.44 5.97
N SER A 94 2.31 1.34 4.86
CA SER A 94 0.92 1.73 4.75
C SER A 94 0.17 0.62 4.03
N VAL A 95 -1.01 0.28 4.53
CA VAL A 95 -1.83 -0.81 3.99
C VAL A 95 -3.04 -0.20 3.29
N VAL A 96 -3.24 -0.60 2.03
CA VAL A 96 -4.40 -0.22 1.22
C VAL A 96 -5.17 -1.47 0.84
N ARG A 97 -6.49 -1.36 0.75
CA ARG A 97 -7.33 -2.46 0.25
C ARG A 97 -7.05 -2.66 -1.23
N SER A 98 -6.84 -3.91 -1.64
CA SER A 98 -6.75 -4.27 -3.05
C SER A 98 -8.13 -4.70 -3.54
N ASP A 99 -8.63 -4.06 -4.59
CA ASP A 99 -9.96 -4.32 -5.17
C ASP A 99 -10.07 -5.73 -5.79
N ASN A 100 -8.92 -6.36 -6.06
CA ASN A 100 -8.80 -7.68 -6.69
C ASN A 100 -8.88 -8.84 -5.66
N GLY A 101 -9.16 -8.55 -4.39
CA GLY A 101 -9.26 -9.52 -3.30
C GLY A 101 -10.70 -9.81 -2.86
N ALA A 102 -11.65 -9.88 -3.80
CA ALA A 102 -13.02 -10.28 -3.46
C ALA A 102 -13.04 -11.76 -3.02
N ALA A 103 -13.44 -11.99 -1.77
CA ALA A 103 -13.62 -13.33 -1.22
C ALA A 103 -14.64 -14.15 -2.03
N PRO A 104 -14.45 -15.47 -2.21
CA PRO A 104 -15.48 -16.33 -2.78
C PRO A 104 -16.53 -16.61 -1.70
N GLY A 105 -17.49 -15.70 -1.53
CA GLY A 105 -18.52 -15.89 -0.52
C GLY A 105 -19.46 -14.70 -0.37
N GLY A 106 -20.49 -14.64 -1.22
CA GLY A 106 -21.51 -13.61 -1.12
C GLY A 106 -22.51 -13.54 -2.27
N ARG A 107 -22.80 -14.67 -2.94
CA ARG A 107 -24.01 -14.78 -3.78
C ARG A 107 -24.91 -15.86 -3.20
N GLY A 108 -25.58 -15.47 -2.11
CA GLY A 108 -26.67 -16.21 -1.46
C GLY A 108 -27.89 -15.30 -1.34
N ARG A 109 -28.81 -15.49 -2.28
CA ARG A 109 -30.22 -15.10 -2.40
C ARG A 109 -30.94 -14.55 -1.14
N SER A 110 -31.80 -13.53 -1.35
CA SER A 110 -33.25 -13.51 -1.04
C SER A 110 -33.82 -12.15 -1.52
N ALA A 111 -34.63 -12.10 -2.57
CA ALA A 111 -36.09 -12.26 -2.51
C ALA A 111 -36.73 -11.32 -1.47
N GLY A 112 -37.30 -10.22 -1.96
CA GLY A 112 -37.97 -9.19 -1.15
C GLY A 112 -38.79 -8.25 -2.02
N VAL A 113 -39.81 -8.84 -2.66
CA VAL A 113 -41.14 -8.27 -3.01
C VAL A 113 -41.20 -6.87 -3.63
N HIS A 114 -41.64 -6.90 -4.89
CA HIS A 114 -42.25 -5.81 -5.61
C HIS A 114 -43.69 -5.60 -5.07
N GLU A 115 -44.01 -4.43 -4.52
CA GLU A 115 -45.39 -3.97 -4.41
C GLU A 115 -45.47 -2.47 -4.72
N PRO A 116 -46.08 -2.08 -5.86
CA PRO A 116 -46.48 -0.71 -6.10
C PRO A 116 -47.98 -0.56 -5.79
N THR A 117 -48.39 0.57 -5.22
CA THR A 117 -49.54 1.41 -5.64
C THR A 117 -49.94 2.34 -4.49
N GLY A 118 -49.97 3.64 -4.78
CA GLY A 118 -50.12 4.69 -3.77
C GLY A 118 -51.54 5.14 -3.47
N ARG A 119 -51.65 6.22 -2.68
CA ARG A 119 -52.55 7.38 -2.91
C ARG A 119 -52.45 8.45 -1.81
N ARG A 120 -52.38 9.70 -2.29
CA ARG A 120 -52.96 10.96 -1.76
C ARG A 120 -52.36 11.55 -0.46
N ARG A 121 -51.67 12.70 -0.56
CA ARG A 121 -52.13 14.11 -0.65
C ARG A 121 -52.71 14.68 0.66
N ALA A 122 -51.98 15.62 1.25
CA ALA A 122 -52.45 16.92 1.78
C ALA A 122 -51.20 17.83 1.92
N ARG A 123 -51.02 18.86 1.08
CA ARG A 123 -51.52 20.25 1.19
C ARG A 123 -51.13 20.94 2.51
N GLY A 124 -50.35 22.04 2.40
CA GLY A 124 -50.31 23.10 3.42
C GLY A 124 -48.93 23.75 3.64
N ALA A 125 -48.61 24.78 2.86
CA ALA A 125 -47.55 25.79 3.17
C ALA A 125 -47.99 26.68 4.37
N PRO A 126 -47.24 27.71 4.88
CA PRO A 126 -46.01 28.35 4.37
C PRO A 126 -44.95 28.82 5.41
N ARG A 127 -43.82 29.28 4.83
CA ARG A 127 -42.80 30.26 5.25
C ARG A 127 -42.91 30.95 6.63
N ALA A 128 -41.77 31.03 7.32
CA ALA A 128 -41.41 32.21 8.12
C ALA A 128 -39.90 32.48 8.05
N SER A 129 -39.58 33.74 7.77
CA SER A 129 -38.27 34.31 7.57
C SER A 129 -37.74 34.96 8.87
N ILE A 130 -36.45 35.32 8.87
CA ILE A 130 -35.81 36.40 9.65
C ILE A 130 -35.40 36.05 11.10
N ARG A 131 -34.08 36.00 11.39
CA ARG A 131 -33.39 37.15 12.02
C ARG A 131 -31.87 37.01 12.06
N ARG A 132 -31.27 38.16 11.79
CA ARG A 132 -29.86 38.58 11.76
C ARG A 132 -29.40 38.97 13.17
N ALA A 133 -28.18 38.62 13.58
CA ALA A 133 -27.32 39.41 14.48
C ALA A 133 -25.88 38.83 14.43
N LYS A 134 -24.89 39.47 13.78
CA LYS A 134 -24.01 40.57 14.26
C LYS A 134 -23.27 40.27 15.58
N ARG A 135 -21.94 40.12 15.48
CA ARG A 135 -20.84 40.77 16.25
C ARG A 135 -19.63 39.82 16.32
N SER A 136 -18.57 40.03 15.54
CA SER A 136 -17.47 41.00 15.69
C SER A 136 -16.41 40.59 16.72
N ARG A 137 -15.17 40.39 16.21
CA ARG A 137 -13.83 40.67 16.78
C ARG A 137 -13.61 40.19 18.23
N THR A 138 -12.49 39.58 18.59
CA THR A 138 -11.19 40.26 18.70
C THR A 138 -10.10 39.22 19.00
N VAL A 139 -8.96 39.34 18.31
CA VAL A 139 -7.68 38.74 18.68
C VAL A 139 -6.92 39.77 19.52
N PRO A 140 -6.23 39.35 20.58
CA PRO A 140 -4.85 39.82 20.84
C PRO A 140 -3.97 38.58 21.03
N GLN A 141 -2.77 38.38 20.45
CA GLN A 141 -1.60 39.22 20.26
C GLN A 141 -1.24 40.15 21.44
N SER A 142 -0.53 39.58 22.42
CA SER A 142 0.48 40.22 23.26
C SER A 142 1.37 39.06 23.76
N ALA A 143 2.63 38.88 23.34
CA ALA A 143 3.81 39.74 23.41
C ALA A 143 4.39 39.85 24.84
N LEU A 144 5.70 39.54 24.91
CA LEU A 144 6.67 39.76 26.02
C LEU A 144 6.47 38.85 27.25
N ALA A 145 7.48 38.18 27.80
CA ALA A 145 8.92 38.39 27.81
C ALA A 145 9.68 37.05 27.87
#